data_AF-A0A6P8VNJ6-F1
#
_entry.id   AF-A0A6P8VNJ6-F1
#
_cell.length_a   1.000
_cell.length_b   1.000
_cell.length_c   1.000
_cell.angle_alpha   90.00
_cell.angle_beta   90.00
_cell.angle_gamma   90.00
#
_symmetry.space_group_name_H-M   'P 1'
#
loop_
_entity.id
_entity.type
_entity.pdbx_description
1 polymer ?
#
loop_
_entity_poly.entity_id
_entity_poly.type
_entity_poly.pdbx_seq_one_letter_code
_entity_poly.pdbx_strand_id
1 'polypeptide(L)'
;MTPTTANISQSSIQLYSIYLELLNVLAEIHILNDSLFNFRIVNRVSSTLAYYMDNIEQQTNIPGFSIDACTGRPMPYFLKHRPKDPHRQRAIAVVVFRNGKKIKSELVYPVHRNNSASFTEFTKHSEEILFEEINQLLQKYGAKVRNIFIYTYYSPCLKRGNKYCDCMTQLVQKAYQWYRKFGIVTVVYFSEPWGPSGPDILKDLKYSDISSSSSALYPYVDQEIRFIVDTKELKQKNVFPFIKEIEDGKDEKKKLKEYLESANKHLCRLRENSKGFLKSQHLEHGLKYIDSLTFHKKVHKRIIETFKNNWIELVNYCSMSAIIKILTSVYNKAVVKPFLGDSGFLQIYQVPSGIEVEEGDYVELDNT
;
A
#
# COMPACT_ATOMS: atom_id res chain seq x y z
N MET A 1 -6.92 52.19 40.03
CA MET A 1 -6.78 51.74 38.63
C MET A 1 -6.57 50.24 38.65
N THR A 2 -7.65 49.48 38.57
CA THR A 2 -7.64 48.01 38.51
C THR A 2 -7.52 47.56 37.05
N PRO A 3 -6.71 46.54 36.73
CA PRO A 3 -6.48 46.14 35.35
C PRO A 3 -7.67 45.34 34.82
N THR A 4 -8.22 45.80 33.70
CA THR A 4 -9.29 45.14 32.95
C THR A 4 -8.73 43.86 32.33
N THR A 5 -9.13 42.70 32.85
CA THR A 5 -8.81 41.40 32.25
C THR A 5 -9.55 41.27 30.92
N ALA A 6 -8.81 41.16 29.83
CA ALA A 6 -9.36 40.90 28.50
C ALA A 6 -10.00 39.51 28.48
N ASN A 7 -11.32 39.48 28.25
CA ASN A 7 -12.08 38.25 28.03
C ASN A 7 -11.64 37.64 26.69
N ILE A 8 -10.75 36.66 26.76
CA ILE A 8 -10.42 35.80 25.62
C ILE A 8 -11.67 34.95 25.36
N SER A 9 -12.26 35.09 24.17
CA SER A 9 -13.48 34.35 23.83
C SER A 9 -13.22 32.84 23.89
N GLN A 10 -14.21 32.09 24.38
CA GLN A 10 -14.15 30.63 24.53
C GLN A 10 -13.84 29.93 23.19
N SER A 11 -14.23 30.55 22.08
CA SER A 11 -13.93 30.13 20.70
C SER A 11 -12.44 30.22 20.36
N SER A 12 -11.72 31.21 20.90
CA SER A 12 -10.28 31.39 20.72
C SER A 12 -9.47 30.34 21.47
N ILE A 13 -9.97 29.91 22.64
CA ILE A 13 -9.36 28.84 23.46
C ILE A 13 -9.55 27.47 22.78
N GLN A 14 -10.73 27.21 22.20
CA GLN A 14 -10.97 25.98 21.43
C GLN A 14 -10.11 25.90 20.16
N LEU A 15 -9.95 27.00 19.42
CA LEU A 15 -9.09 27.02 18.22
C LEU A 15 -7.61 26.81 18.56
N TYR A 16 -7.15 27.35 19.69
CA TYR A 16 -5.78 27.17 20.16
C TYR A 16 -5.49 25.73 20.64
N SER A 17 -6.47 25.09 21.29
CA SER A 17 -6.40 23.67 21.66
C SER A 17 -6.31 22.75 20.45
N ILE A 18 -7.14 22.99 19.42
CA ILE A 18 -7.13 22.21 18.17
C ILE A 18 -5.81 22.40 17.41
N TYR A 19 -5.25 23.60 17.43
CA TYR A 19 -3.96 23.90 16.81
C TYR A 19 -2.79 23.15 17.48
N LEU A 20 -2.79 23.03 18.81
CA LEU A 20 -1.78 22.28 19.57
C LEU A 20 -1.90 20.76 19.37
N GLU A 21 -3.11 20.23 19.26
CA GLU A 21 -3.31 18.80 18.93
C GLU A 21 -2.83 18.46 17.51
N LEU A 22 -3.09 19.34 16.54
CA LEU A 22 -2.58 19.19 15.17
C LEU A 22 -1.04 19.24 15.10
N LEU A 23 -0.40 20.08 15.92
CA LEU A 23 1.06 20.15 15.98
C LEU A 23 1.70 18.90 16.60
N ASN A 24 1.07 18.31 17.62
CA ASN A 24 1.54 17.05 18.22
C ASN A 24 1.40 15.87 17.25
N VAL A 25 0.31 15.81 16.47
CA VAL A 25 0.12 14.80 15.40
C VAL A 25 1.20 14.90 14.34
N LEU A 26 1.54 16.12 13.91
CA LEU A 26 2.59 16.34 12.91
C LEU A 26 3.99 16.00 13.46
N ALA A 27 4.25 16.22 14.75
CA ALA A 27 5.51 15.86 15.40
C ALA A 27 5.69 14.32 15.51
N GLU A 28 4.62 13.57 15.83
CA GLU A 28 4.68 12.11 15.88
C GLU A 28 4.87 11.46 14.49
N ILE A 29 4.26 12.05 13.45
CA ILE A 29 4.47 11.62 12.06
C ILE A 29 5.93 11.81 11.64
N HIS A 30 6.59 12.89 12.10
CA HIS A 30 7.96 13.22 11.69
C HIS A 30 9.04 12.35 12.37
N ILE A 31 8.78 11.87 13.58
CA ILE A 31 9.69 11.03 14.39
C ILE A 31 9.72 9.55 13.90
N LEU A 32 8.72 9.11 13.13
CA LEU A 32 8.53 7.70 12.77
C LEU A 32 9.08 7.29 11.40
N ASN A 33 9.87 8.14 10.74
CA ASN A 33 10.30 7.98 9.34
C ASN A 33 11.42 6.96 9.10
N ASP A 34 11.95 6.28 10.13
CA ASP A 34 13.08 5.34 9.98
C ASP A 34 12.66 3.85 9.93
N SER A 35 12.71 3.30 8.70
CA SER A 35 13.05 1.91 8.33
C SER A 35 12.05 0.74 8.46
N LEU A 36 10.78 0.91 8.86
CA LEU A 36 9.78 -0.19 8.92
C LEU A 36 8.37 0.19 8.39
N PHE A 37 8.31 1.18 7.49
CA PHE A 37 7.13 2.04 7.32
C PHE A 37 5.95 1.46 6.50
N ASN A 38 6.13 0.43 5.67
CA ASN A 38 5.04 0.00 4.76
C ASN A 38 4.03 -0.97 5.38
N PHE A 39 4.43 -1.78 6.38
CA PHE A 39 3.54 -2.76 7.00
C PHE A 39 2.70 -2.18 8.16
N ARG A 40 3.17 -1.07 8.75
CA ARG A 40 2.50 -0.40 9.87
C ARG A 40 1.39 0.56 9.43
N ILE A 41 1.32 1.00 8.17
CA ILE A 41 0.32 2.01 7.78
C ILE A 41 -1.12 1.47 7.92
N VAL A 42 -1.40 0.24 7.51
CA VAL A 42 -2.77 -0.31 7.62
C VAL A 42 -3.18 -0.52 9.09
N ASN A 43 -2.25 -0.94 9.96
CA ASN A 43 -2.54 -1.21 11.38
C ASN A 43 -2.39 0.02 12.31
N ARG A 44 -1.62 1.04 11.94
CA ARG A 44 -1.37 2.22 12.78
C ARG A 44 -2.25 3.41 12.41
N VAL A 45 -2.64 3.53 11.14
CA VAL A 45 -3.82 4.34 10.76
C VAL A 45 -5.04 3.82 11.52
N SER A 46 -5.16 2.50 11.68
CA SER A 46 -6.20 1.88 12.52
C SER A 46 -6.11 2.25 14.01
N SER A 47 -4.93 2.23 14.65
CA SER A 47 -4.83 2.57 16.08
C SER A 47 -4.97 4.06 16.39
N THR A 48 -4.44 4.94 15.51
CA THR A 48 -4.57 6.39 15.67
C THR A 48 -5.99 6.85 15.32
N LEU A 49 -6.61 6.34 14.25
CA LEU A 49 -8.05 6.59 14.01
C LEU A 49 -8.93 5.99 15.11
N ALA A 50 -8.62 4.82 15.66
CA ALA A 50 -9.38 4.25 16.78
C ALA A 50 -9.31 5.14 18.04
N TYR A 51 -8.14 5.68 18.38
CA TYR A 51 -7.99 6.65 19.47
C TYR A 51 -8.78 7.95 19.24
N TYR A 52 -8.87 8.43 18.00
CA TYR A 52 -9.73 9.57 17.64
C TYR A 52 -11.22 9.20 17.63
N MET A 53 -11.58 7.97 17.25
CA MET A 53 -12.95 7.48 17.20
C MET A 53 -13.53 7.27 18.61
N ASP A 54 -12.76 6.75 19.56
CA ASP A 54 -13.16 6.61 20.97
C ASP A 54 -13.49 7.96 21.62
N ASN A 55 -12.83 9.04 21.19
CA ASN A 55 -13.11 10.40 21.63
C ASN A 55 -14.31 11.06 20.90
N ILE A 56 -14.67 10.58 19.70
CA ILE A 56 -15.77 11.11 18.87
C ILE A 56 -17.09 10.39 19.17
N GLU A 57 -17.07 9.07 19.41
CA GLU A 57 -18.25 8.29 19.81
C GLU A 57 -18.83 8.77 21.14
N GLN A 58 -17.97 9.20 22.08
CA GLN A 58 -18.42 9.81 23.33
C GLN A 58 -19.18 11.15 23.14
N GLN A 59 -19.18 11.74 21.94
CA GLN A 59 -19.76 13.04 21.66
C GLN A 59 -20.97 13.05 20.70
N THR A 60 -21.39 11.91 20.13
CA THR A 60 -22.43 11.93 19.07
C THR A 60 -23.51 10.87 19.23
N ASN A 61 -24.51 11.15 20.07
CA ASN A 61 -25.85 10.56 19.93
C ASN A 61 -26.57 11.22 18.74
N ILE A 62 -26.54 10.63 17.55
CA ILE A 62 -27.33 11.10 16.39
C ILE A 62 -28.27 9.98 15.93
N PRO A 63 -29.60 10.10 16.11
CA PRO A 63 -30.56 9.11 15.63
C PRO A 63 -30.85 9.27 14.13
N GLY A 64 -30.95 8.17 13.38
CA GLY A 64 -31.69 8.12 12.10
C GLY A 64 -30.93 7.80 10.81
N PHE A 65 -29.79 7.10 10.83
CA PHE A 65 -29.06 6.73 9.61
C PHE A 65 -29.55 5.37 9.05
N SER A 66 -30.10 5.35 7.83
CA SER A 66 -30.48 4.12 7.11
C SER A 66 -29.52 3.85 5.95
N ILE A 67 -29.04 2.60 5.88
CA ILE A 67 -28.02 2.09 4.94
C ILE A 67 -28.52 2.04 3.48
N ASP A 68 -29.84 1.98 3.25
CA ASP A 68 -30.42 1.89 1.90
C ASP A 68 -30.22 3.18 1.07
N ALA A 69 -29.84 4.28 1.71
CA ALA A 69 -29.58 5.57 1.10
C ALA A 69 -28.28 5.64 0.26
N CYS A 70 -27.38 4.66 0.34
CA CYS A 70 -26.09 4.66 -0.36
C CYS A 70 -26.09 3.89 -1.69
N THR A 71 -27.23 3.32 -2.10
CA THR A 71 -27.34 2.40 -3.24
C THR A 71 -27.47 3.07 -4.62
N GLY A 72 -27.46 4.40 -4.69
CA GLY A 72 -27.35 5.14 -5.95
C GLY A 72 -25.95 5.02 -6.55
N ARG A 73 -25.54 3.81 -6.95
CA ARG A 73 -24.19 3.47 -7.42
C ARG A 73 -23.87 4.25 -8.70
N PRO A 74 -22.97 5.25 -8.67
CA PRO A 74 -22.51 5.94 -9.88
C PRO A 74 -21.38 5.17 -10.57
N MET A 75 -21.06 3.95 -10.13
CA MET A 75 -20.06 3.10 -10.78
C MET A 75 -20.28 2.90 -12.29
N PRO A 76 -21.52 2.63 -12.77
CA PRO A 76 -21.78 2.55 -14.21
C PRO A 76 -21.38 3.84 -14.96
N TYR A 77 -21.57 5.00 -14.31
CA TYR A 77 -21.23 6.31 -14.88
C TYR A 77 -19.74 6.52 -15.05
N PHE A 78 -18.94 6.15 -14.05
CA PHE A 78 -17.48 6.31 -14.12
C PHE A 78 -16.85 5.34 -15.12
N LEU A 79 -17.40 4.14 -15.26
CA LEU A 79 -16.98 3.17 -16.27
C LEU A 79 -17.31 3.67 -17.69
N LYS A 80 -18.48 4.30 -17.89
CA LYS A 80 -18.87 4.94 -19.17
C LYS A 80 -17.93 6.06 -19.59
N HIS A 81 -17.47 6.87 -18.66
CA HIS A 81 -16.62 8.03 -18.93
C HIS A 81 -15.13 7.72 -18.84
N ARG A 82 -14.73 6.44 -18.88
CA ARG A 82 -13.33 6.03 -18.90
C ARG A 82 -12.70 6.50 -20.24
N PRO A 83 -11.78 7.48 -20.23
CA PRO A 83 -11.10 7.93 -21.44
C PRO A 83 -10.26 6.82 -22.06
N LYS A 84 -10.14 6.85 -23.39
CA LYS A 84 -9.42 5.87 -24.21
C LYS A 84 -7.90 5.86 -24.02
N ASP A 85 -7.31 6.85 -23.32
CA ASP A 85 -5.89 6.85 -22.95
C ASP A 85 -5.70 6.19 -21.57
N PRO A 86 -5.16 4.96 -21.51
CA PRO A 86 -5.08 4.18 -20.28
C PRO A 86 -3.95 4.61 -19.34
N HIS A 87 -3.11 5.59 -19.70
CA HIS A 87 -1.86 5.83 -18.96
C HIS A 87 -1.74 7.19 -18.27
N ARG A 88 -2.73 8.07 -18.38
CA ARG A 88 -2.71 9.38 -17.71
C ARG A 88 -3.54 9.39 -16.43
N GLN A 89 -2.88 9.75 -15.32
CA GLN A 89 -3.55 10.07 -14.07
C GLN A 89 -4.60 11.16 -14.30
N ARG A 90 -5.77 11.01 -13.68
CA ARG A 90 -6.93 11.88 -13.88
C ARG A 90 -7.95 11.65 -12.78
N ALA A 91 -8.78 12.64 -12.54
CA ALA A 91 -9.88 12.54 -11.61
C ALA A 91 -11.15 13.24 -12.13
N ILE A 92 -12.30 12.85 -11.60
CA ILE A 92 -13.61 13.43 -11.91
C ILE A 92 -14.52 13.25 -10.69
N ALA A 93 -15.42 14.20 -10.46
CA ALA A 93 -16.43 14.10 -9.42
C ALA A 93 -17.86 14.11 -10.00
N VAL A 94 -18.76 13.45 -9.28
CA VAL A 94 -20.21 13.57 -9.42
C VAL A 94 -20.77 13.97 -8.07
N VAL A 95 -21.41 15.13 -8.03
CA VAL A 95 -22.08 15.65 -6.84
C VAL A 95 -23.58 15.40 -6.98
N VAL A 96 -24.16 14.68 -6.03
CA VAL A 96 -25.59 14.36 -6.00
C VAL A 96 -26.29 15.23 -4.98
N PHE A 97 -27.30 15.97 -5.42
CA PHE A 97 -28.12 16.86 -4.60
C PHE A 97 -29.25 16.08 -3.94
N ARG A 98 -29.79 16.63 -2.84
CA ARG A 98 -30.90 16.03 -2.09
C ARG A 98 -32.18 15.88 -2.92
N ASN A 99 -32.36 16.71 -3.94
CA ASN A 99 -33.47 16.62 -4.90
C ASN A 99 -33.21 15.63 -6.06
N GLY A 100 -32.12 14.86 -6.01
CA GLY A 100 -31.75 13.89 -7.06
C GLY A 100 -30.98 14.48 -8.24
N LYS A 101 -30.85 15.82 -8.35
CA LYS A 101 -30.03 16.45 -9.39
C LYS A 101 -28.56 16.01 -9.24
N LYS A 102 -27.92 15.69 -10.35
CA LYS A 102 -26.50 15.31 -10.40
C LYS A 102 -25.72 16.39 -11.14
N ILE A 103 -24.56 16.76 -10.62
CA ILE A 103 -23.61 17.68 -11.26
C ILE A 103 -22.28 16.96 -11.42
N LYS A 104 -21.74 17.01 -12.63
CA LYS A 104 -20.45 16.41 -12.99
C LYS A 104 -19.39 17.51 -12.98
N SER A 105 -18.21 17.24 -12.43
CA SER A 105 -17.05 18.11 -12.65
C SER A 105 -16.48 17.88 -14.06
N GLU A 106 -15.65 18.81 -14.50
CA GLU A 106 -14.79 18.54 -15.64
C GLU A 106 -13.79 17.43 -15.32
N LEU A 107 -13.27 16.81 -16.37
CA LEU A 107 -12.21 15.82 -16.23
C LEU A 107 -10.90 16.54 -15.95
N VAL A 108 -10.32 16.32 -14.76
CA VAL A 108 -9.09 16.99 -14.35
C VAL A 108 -7.88 16.09 -14.52
N TYR A 109 -6.77 16.69 -14.95
CA TYR A 109 -5.48 16.06 -15.16
C TYR A 109 -4.41 16.68 -14.25
N PRO A 110 -3.37 15.95 -13.86
CA PRO A 110 -2.25 16.53 -13.13
C PRO A 110 -1.59 17.62 -13.96
N VAL A 111 -1.21 18.71 -13.30
CA VAL A 111 -0.46 19.81 -13.91
C VAL A 111 1.00 19.59 -13.56
N HIS A 112 1.80 19.23 -14.55
CA HIS A 112 3.25 19.06 -14.42
C HIS A 112 3.98 20.38 -14.67
N ARG A 113 5.15 20.54 -14.02
CA ARG A 113 6.00 21.72 -14.20
C ARG A 113 6.46 21.83 -15.66
N ASN A 114 6.26 22.98 -16.28
CA ASN A 114 7.00 23.34 -17.49
C ASN A 114 8.43 23.76 -17.10
N ASN A 115 9.43 23.39 -17.89
CA ASN A 115 10.87 23.62 -17.62
C ASN A 115 11.30 25.11 -17.48
N SER A 116 10.38 26.07 -17.34
CA SER A 116 10.64 27.51 -17.24
C SER A 116 10.76 27.99 -15.78
N ALA A 117 12.00 28.07 -15.31
CA ALA A 117 12.64 29.13 -14.52
C ALA A 117 11.93 29.95 -13.40
N SER A 118 10.72 29.62 -12.91
CA SER A 118 10.23 30.13 -11.62
C SER A 118 10.29 29.03 -10.56
N PHE A 119 10.77 29.39 -9.37
CA PHE A 119 11.00 28.47 -8.26
C PHE A 119 9.73 28.19 -7.43
N THR A 120 8.56 28.65 -7.90
CA THR A 120 7.34 28.79 -7.09
C THR A 120 6.14 27.97 -7.56
N GLU A 121 6.17 27.31 -8.72
CA GLU A 121 5.03 26.52 -9.22
C GLU A 121 5.28 25.01 -9.16
N PHE A 122 4.45 24.31 -8.39
CA PHE A 122 4.59 22.90 -8.03
C PHE A 122 3.67 22.00 -8.87
N THR A 123 4.03 20.72 -9.03
CA THR A 123 3.17 19.73 -9.69
C THR A 123 1.91 19.50 -8.87
N LYS A 124 0.74 19.92 -9.38
CA LYS A 124 -0.57 19.62 -8.75
C LYS A 124 -1.08 18.29 -9.27
N HIS A 125 -1.49 17.41 -8.36
CA HIS A 125 -2.18 16.17 -8.74
C HIS A 125 -3.64 16.47 -9.11
N SER A 126 -4.24 15.59 -9.93
CA SER A 126 -5.65 15.71 -10.33
C SER A 126 -6.59 15.81 -9.13
N GLU A 127 -6.32 15.07 -8.07
CA GLU A 127 -7.14 15.06 -6.85
C GLU A 127 -7.15 16.43 -6.16
N GLU A 128 -6.02 17.13 -6.15
CA GLU A 128 -5.91 18.46 -5.52
C GLU A 128 -6.75 19.50 -6.27
N ILE A 129 -6.69 19.47 -7.60
CA ILE A 129 -7.47 20.34 -8.48
C ILE A 129 -8.96 20.05 -8.27
N LEU A 130 -9.33 18.77 -8.23
CA LEU A 130 -10.71 18.36 -8.00
C LEU A 130 -11.24 18.80 -6.63
N PHE A 131 -10.41 18.76 -5.58
CA PHE A 131 -10.81 19.25 -4.25
C PHE A 131 -11.10 20.75 -4.26
N GLU A 132 -10.34 21.55 -5.03
CA GLU A 132 -10.60 22.99 -5.19
C GLU A 132 -11.97 23.22 -5.85
N GLU A 133 -12.28 22.53 -6.95
CA GLU A 133 -13.58 22.61 -7.65
C GLU A 133 -14.75 22.20 -6.75
N ILE A 134 -14.62 21.07 -6.04
CA ILE A 134 -15.64 20.61 -5.09
C ILE A 134 -15.86 21.66 -3.99
N ASN A 135 -14.79 22.23 -3.42
CA ASN A 135 -14.93 23.24 -2.37
C ASN A 135 -15.68 24.48 -2.86
N GLN A 136 -15.42 24.95 -4.08
CA GLN A 136 -16.13 26.08 -4.67
C GLN A 136 -17.63 25.76 -4.85
N LEU A 137 -17.96 24.57 -5.35
CA LEU A 137 -19.35 24.12 -5.48
C LEU A 137 -20.06 24.05 -4.12
N LEU A 138 -19.39 23.49 -3.10
CA LEU A 138 -19.95 23.35 -1.76
C LEU A 138 -20.12 24.68 -1.01
N GLN A 139 -19.32 25.70 -1.33
CA GLN A 139 -19.55 27.05 -0.80
C GLN A 139 -20.91 27.61 -1.25
N LYS A 140 -21.30 27.35 -2.51
CA LYS A 140 -22.57 27.83 -3.07
C LYS A 140 -23.75 26.92 -2.72
N TYR A 141 -23.54 25.60 -2.68
CA TYR A 141 -24.63 24.63 -2.65
C TYR A 141 -24.52 23.56 -1.56
N GLY A 142 -23.54 23.61 -0.65
CA GLY A 142 -23.22 22.52 0.26
C GLY A 142 -24.40 21.97 1.05
N ALA A 143 -25.30 22.84 1.56
CA ALA A 143 -26.50 22.41 2.30
C ALA A 143 -27.51 21.60 1.45
N LYS A 144 -27.45 21.72 0.12
CA LYS A 144 -28.31 21.00 -0.85
C LYS A 144 -27.66 19.72 -1.36
N VAL A 145 -26.37 19.50 -1.08
CA VAL A 145 -25.64 18.31 -1.50
C VAL A 145 -25.92 17.16 -0.54
N ARG A 146 -26.03 15.95 -1.10
CA ARG A 146 -26.25 14.70 -0.38
C ARG A 146 -24.97 13.86 -0.36
N ASN A 147 -24.37 13.63 -1.53
CA ASN A 147 -23.19 12.80 -1.67
C ASN A 147 -22.21 13.39 -2.68
N ILE A 148 -20.93 13.11 -2.48
CA ILE A 148 -19.87 13.37 -3.45
C ILE A 148 -19.27 12.03 -3.84
N PHE A 149 -19.22 11.76 -5.14
CA PHE A 149 -18.55 10.60 -5.69
C PHE A 149 -17.35 11.07 -6.49
N ILE A 150 -16.17 10.55 -6.20
CA ILE A 150 -14.93 10.85 -6.91
C ILE A 150 -14.49 9.58 -7.60
N TYR A 151 -14.04 9.70 -8.84
CA TYR A 151 -13.28 8.66 -9.51
C TYR A 151 -11.91 9.21 -9.86
N THR A 152 -10.88 8.41 -9.60
CA THR A 152 -9.49 8.67 -10.01
C THR A 152 -8.96 7.46 -10.75
N TYR A 153 -8.07 7.64 -11.73
CA TYR A 153 -7.50 6.47 -12.42
C TYR A 153 -6.59 5.67 -11.48
N TYR A 154 -5.61 6.34 -10.89
CA TYR A 154 -4.77 5.76 -9.84
C TYR A 154 -5.31 6.07 -8.44
N SER A 155 -5.04 5.20 -7.46
CA SER A 155 -5.34 5.47 -6.06
C SER A 155 -4.70 6.80 -5.59
N PRO A 156 -5.38 7.61 -4.76
CA PRO A 156 -4.77 8.81 -4.19
C PRO A 156 -3.43 8.50 -3.54
N CYS A 157 -2.40 9.30 -3.84
CA CYS A 157 -1.06 9.00 -3.34
C CYS A 157 -1.01 9.04 -1.79
N LEU A 158 -0.23 8.11 -1.19
CA LEU A 158 0.00 8.02 0.26
C LEU A 158 1.27 8.73 0.72
N LYS A 159 2.11 9.17 -0.22
CA LYS A 159 3.37 9.84 0.10
C LYS A 159 3.67 10.87 -0.97
N ARG A 160 4.15 12.02 -0.50
CA ARG A 160 4.71 13.09 -1.31
C ARG A 160 5.98 13.58 -0.62
N GLY A 161 6.91 14.18 -1.37
CA GLY A 161 8.15 14.68 -0.79
C GLY A 161 7.91 15.68 0.35
N ASN A 162 8.93 15.88 1.20
CA ASN A 162 8.90 16.49 2.55
C ASN A 162 8.22 17.87 2.74
N LYS A 163 7.66 18.49 1.71
CA LYS A 163 7.01 19.81 1.77
C LYS A 163 5.50 19.78 1.52
N TYR A 164 4.92 18.65 1.11
CA TYR A 164 3.51 18.59 0.69
C TYR A 164 2.75 17.44 1.32
N CYS A 165 1.51 17.72 1.70
CA CYS A 165 0.54 16.70 2.10
C CYS A 165 0.19 15.80 0.91
N ASP A 166 0.14 14.50 1.13
CA ASP A 166 -0.27 13.52 0.12
C ASP A 166 -1.78 13.57 -0.16
N CYS A 167 -2.21 13.09 -1.32
CA CYS A 167 -3.59 13.21 -1.77
C CYS A 167 -4.56 12.42 -0.89
N MET A 168 -4.14 11.30 -0.30
CA MET A 168 -4.99 10.52 0.60
C MET A 168 -5.24 11.28 1.91
N THR A 169 -4.20 11.85 2.52
CA THR A 169 -4.36 12.65 3.73
C THR A 169 -5.24 13.88 3.46
N GLN A 170 -5.04 14.57 2.34
CA GLN A 170 -5.91 15.67 1.93
C GLN A 170 -7.37 15.21 1.73
N LEU A 171 -7.59 14.07 1.07
CA LEU A 171 -8.93 13.50 0.86
C LEU A 171 -9.65 13.23 2.19
N VAL A 172 -8.97 12.59 3.15
CA VAL A 172 -9.52 12.31 4.48
C VAL A 172 -9.91 13.61 5.19
N GLN A 173 -9.02 14.60 5.19
CA GLN A 173 -9.28 15.92 5.80
C GLN A 173 -10.49 16.61 5.16
N LYS A 174 -10.57 16.61 3.82
CA LYS A 174 -11.66 17.24 3.07
C LYS A 174 -12.99 16.52 3.28
N ALA A 175 -13.02 15.20 3.19
CA ALA A 175 -14.23 14.42 3.42
C ALA A 175 -14.77 14.64 4.85
N TYR A 176 -13.89 14.69 5.85
CA TYR A 176 -14.29 15.02 7.22
C TYR A 176 -14.86 16.43 7.34
N GLN A 177 -14.21 17.44 6.73
CA GLN A 177 -14.69 18.82 6.71
C GLN A 177 -16.08 18.94 6.05
N TRP A 178 -16.28 18.30 4.90
CA TRP A 178 -17.57 18.31 4.20
C TRP A 178 -18.66 17.61 4.99
N TYR A 179 -18.34 16.49 5.64
CA TYR A 179 -19.26 15.78 6.51
C TYR A 179 -19.65 16.60 7.73
N ARG A 180 -18.68 17.15 8.48
CA ARG A 180 -18.95 17.97 9.66
C ARG A 180 -19.77 19.20 9.34
N LYS A 181 -19.51 19.85 8.20
CA LYS A 181 -20.17 21.11 7.83
C LYS A 181 -21.53 20.92 7.17
N PHE A 182 -21.70 19.87 6.37
CA PHE A 182 -22.88 19.71 5.51
C PHE A 182 -23.58 18.35 5.63
N GLY A 183 -23.00 17.39 6.36
CA GLY A 183 -23.48 16.01 6.44
C GLY A 183 -23.24 15.21 5.16
N ILE A 184 -22.26 15.60 4.33
CA ILE A 184 -22.00 14.96 3.03
C ILE A 184 -21.04 13.78 3.20
N VAL A 185 -21.44 12.62 2.67
CA VAL A 185 -20.58 11.45 2.56
C VAL A 185 -19.81 11.49 1.25
N THR A 186 -18.50 11.25 1.32
CA THR A 186 -17.60 11.16 0.17
C THR A 186 -17.32 9.71 -0.18
N VAL A 187 -17.48 9.35 -1.43
CA VAL A 187 -17.17 8.01 -1.94
C VAL A 187 -16.14 8.15 -3.05
N VAL A 188 -15.03 7.41 -2.97
CA VAL A 188 -13.94 7.46 -3.94
C VAL A 188 -13.78 6.11 -4.60
N TYR A 189 -13.67 6.12 -5.92
CA TYR A 189 -13.41 4.97 -6.77
C TYR A 189 -12.05 5.13 -7.44
N PHE A 190 -11.27 4.06 -7.54
CA PHE A 190 -10.02 4.06 -8.31
C PHE A 190 -9.80 2.78 -9.11
N SER A 191 -9.16 2.84 -10.28
CA SER A 191 -8.91 1.64 -11.09
C SER A 191 -7.63 0.91 -10.66
N GLU A 192 -6.52 1.65 -10.63
CA GLU A 192 -5.19 1.08 -10.44
C GLU A 192 -4.58 1.57 -9.13
N PRO A 193 -3.95 0.71 -8.33
CA PRO A 193 -3.18 1.18 -7.19
C PRO A 193 -1.93 1.93 -7.66
N TRP A 194 -1.47 2.92 -6.91
CA TRP A 194 -0.26 3.68 -7.21
C TRP A 194 0.69 3.81 -6.02
N GLY A 195 1.98 3.87 -6.34
CA GLY A 195 3.05 4.06 -5.37
C GLY A 195 3.20 2.87 -4.41
N PRO A 196 3.39 3.10 -3.11
CA PRO A 196 3.58 2.02 -2.12
C PRO A 196 2.34 1.13 -1.95
N SER A 197 1.18 1.50 -2.51
CA SER A 197 -0.03 0.65 -2.57
C SER A 197 -0.05 -0.30 -3.78
N GLY A 198 0.93 -0.19 -4.67
CA GLY A 198 1.01 -0.96 -5.92
C GLY A 198 1.37 -2.44 -5.73
N PRO A 199 1.43 -3.21 -6.84
CA PRO A 199 1.72 -4.65 -6.81
C PRO A 199 3.05 -5.01 -6.13
N ASP A 200 3.94 -4.03 -6.03
CA ASP A 200 5.27 -4.14 -5.44
C ASP A 200 5.32 -3.89 -3.92
N ILE A 201 4.18 -3.69 -3.23
CA ILE A 201 4.17 -3.39 -1.78
C ILE A 201 4.90 -4.45 -0.93
N LEU A 202 4.91 -5.69 -1.40
CA LEU A 202 5.55 -6.82 -0.73
C LEU A 202 6.95 -7.15 -1.26
N LYS A 203 7.49 -6.38 -2.23
CA LYS A 203 8.76 -6.73 -2.90
C LYS A 203 9.96 -6.79 -1.94
N ASP A 204 9.94 -5.95 -0.91
CA ASP A 204 11.03 -5.81 0.06
C ASP A 204 10.80 -6.67 1.32
N LEU A 205 9.69 -7.42 1.37
CA LEU A 205 9.34 -8.28 2.50
C LEU A 205 10.27 -9.50 2.56
N LYS A 206 10.98 -9.66 3.67
CA LYS A 206 11.91 -10.78 3.88
C LYS A 206 11.30 -11.86 4.77
N TYR A 207 11.84 -13.06 4.67
CA TYR A 207 11.42 -14.18 5.51
C TYR A 207 11.55 -13.87 7.00
N SER A 208 12.64 -13.20 7.40
CA SER A 208 12.87 -12.75 8.78
C SER A 208 11.73 -11.91 9.34
N ASP A 209 11.08 -11.10 8.49
CA ASP A 209 10.06 -10.14 8.91
C ASP A 209 8.73 -10.83 9.27
N ILE A 210 8.51 -12.03 8.73
CA ILE A 210 7.26 -12.77 8.90
C ILE A 210 7.41 -14.10 9.64
N SER A 211 8.64 -14.59 9.83
CA SER A 211 8.94 -15.88 10.44
C SER A 211 8.68 -15.96 11.95
N SER A 212 8.49 -14.82 12.63
CA SER A 212 8.14 -14.80 14.05
C SER A 212 6.67 -15.13 14.25
N SER A 213 6.35 -15.95 15.25
CA SER A 213 4.96 -16.26 15.65
C SER A 213 4.15 -15.02 16.07
N SER A 214 4.82 -13.92 16.42
CA SER A 214 4.18 -12.62 16.69
C SER A 214 3.79 -11.83 15.45
N SER A 215 4.22 -12.25 14.25
CA SER A 215 3.87 -11.58 13.00
C SER A 215 2.44 -11.92 12.60
N ALA A 216 1.66 -10.91 12.19
CA ALA A 216 0.34 -11.13 11.60
C ALA A 216 0.38 -11.95 10.30
N LEU A 217 1.55 -12.05 9.66
CA LEU A 217 1.78 -12.85 8.47
C LEU A 217 2.34 -14.25 8.76
N TYR A 218 2.62 -14.59 10.02
CA TYR A 218 3.11 -15.91 10.41
C TYR A 218 2.26 -17.08 9.90
N PRO A 219 0.91 -16.99 9.88
CA PRO A 219 0.07 -18.06 9.33
C PRO A 219 0.36 -18.40 7.85
N TYR A 220 0.99 -17.50 7.09
CA TYR A 220 1.40 -17.78 5.71
C TYR A 220 2.78 -18.44 5.61
N VAL A 221 3.59 -18.37 6.67
CA VAL A 221 4.89 -19.03 6.74
C VAL A 221 4.75 -20.53 7.00
N ASP A 222 3.75 -20.90 7.81
CA ASP A 222 3.49 -22.27 8.24
C ASP A 222 2.47 -23.01 7.35
N GLN A 223 1.97 -22.34 6.31
CA GLN A 223 1.11 -23.01 5.34
C GLN A 223 1.90 -24.05 4.54
N GLU A 224 1.18 -25.08 4.07
CA GLU A 224 1.67 -26.11 3.16
C GLU A 224 1.91 -25.55 1.73
N ILE A 225 2.68 -24.47 1.63
CA ILE A 225 2.99 -23.81 0.37
C ILE A 225 4.05 -24.62 -0.34
N ARG A 226 3.63 -25.16 -1.48
CA ARG A 226 4.49 -25.90 -2.40
C ARG A 226 5.12 -24.93 -3.39
N PHE A 227 6.43 -24.98 -3.52
CA PHE A 227 7.15 -24.10 -4.45
C PHE A 227 8.34 -24.80 -5.11
N ILE A 228 8.83 -24.18 -6.18
CA ILE A 228 10.01 -24.61 -6.91
C ILE A 228 11.15 -23.67 -6.54
N VAL A 229 12.28 -24.24 -6.12
CA VAL A 229 13.50 -23.47 -5.88
C VAL A 229 14.06 -22.99 -7.22
N ASP A 230 14.25 -21.68 -7.38
CA ASP A 230 14.90 -21.11 -8.57
C ASP A 230 16.42 -21.03 -8.37
N THR A 231 17.10 -22.03 -8.91
CA THR A 231 18.56 -22.16 -8.80
C THR A 231 19.33 -21.10 -9.58
N LYS A 232 18.66 -20.27 -10.41
CA LYS A 232 19.30 -19.10 -11.03
C LYS A 232 19.77 -18.09 -9.98
N GLU A 233 19.10 -18.04 -8.83
CA GLU A 233 19.47 -17.19 -7.70
C GLU A 233 20.48 -17.85 -6.76
N LEU A 234 20.89 -19.11 -7.02
CA LEU A 234 22.05 -19.72 -6.37
C LEU A 234 23.33 -19.07 -6.89
N LYS A 235 23.53 -17.79 -6.55
CA LYS A 235 24.77 -17.08 -6.84
C LYS A 235 25.81 -17.72 -5.95
N GLN A 236 26.76 -18.43 -6.57
CA GLN A 236 27.85 -19.21 -5.95
C GLN A 236 28.86 -18.34 -5.19
N LYS A 237 28.42 -17.28 -4.52
CA LYS A 237 29.25 -16.11 -4.21
C LYS A 237 30.40 -16.42 -3.26
N ASN A 238 30.41 -17.54 -2.53
CA ASN A 238 31.29 -17.66 -1.37
C ASN A 238 32.11 -18.96 -1.24
N VAL A 239 32.02 -19.94 -2.16
CA VAL A 239 32.78 -21.22 -1.98
C VAL A 239 34.07 -21.33 -2.79
N PHE A 240 34.19 -20.64 -3.93
CA PHE A 240 35.41 -20.68 -4.74
C PHE A 240 36.65 -20.01 -4.12
N PRO A 241 36.55 -18.99 -3.24
CA PRO A 241 37.71 -18.44 -2.55
C PRO A 241 38.50 -19.48 -1.75
N PHE A 242 37.84 -20.51 -1.20
CA PHE A 242 38.50 -21.56 -0.41
C PHE A 242 39.49 -22.40 -1.23
N ILE A 243 39.39 -22.41 -2.56
CA ILE A 243 40.36 -23.09 -3.44
C ILE A 243 41.76 -22.48 -3.28
N LYS A 244 41.85 -21.18 -2.98
CA LYS A 244 43.13 -20.49 -2.79
C LYS A 244 43.86 -20.93 -1.52
N GLU A 245 43.12 -21.43 -0.51
CA GLU A 245 43.65 -21.85 0.79
C GLU A 245 44.27 -23.26 0.77
N ILE A 246 44.07 -24.01 -0.31
CA ILE A 246 44.79 -25.27 -0.51
C ILE A 246 46.23 -24.94 -0.89
N GLU A 247 47.19 -25.42 -0.11
CA GLU A 247 48.62 -25.30 -0.42
C GLU A 247 49.09 -26.41 -1.36
N ASP A 248 48.35 -27.51 -1.37
CA ASP A 248 48.57 -28.66 -2.23
C ASP A 248 48.44 -28.23 -3.71
N GLY A 249 49.29 -28.80 -4.57
CA GLY A 249 49.57 -28.30 -5.93
C GLY A 249 48.34 -28.07 -6.84
N LYS A 250 48.59 -27.56 -8.05
CA LYS A 250 47.54 -27.17 -9.01
C LYS A 250 46.45 -28.24 -9.23
N ASP A 251 46.81 -29.52 -9.13
CA ASP A 251 45.89 -30.64 -9.34
C ASP A 251 44.83 -30.78 -8.23
N GLU A 252 45.19 -30.60 -6.96
CA GLU A 252 44.23 -30.67 -5.85
C GLU A 252 43.25 -29.49 -5.87
N LYS A 253 43.73 -28.30 -6.26
CA LYS A 253 42.88 -27.14 -6.52
C LYS A 253 41.88 -27.38 -7.64
N LYS A 254 42.33 -28.04 -8.73
CA LYS A 254 41.48 -28.40 -9.87
C LYS A 254 40.42 -29.41 -9.45
N LYS A 255 40.80 -30.47 -8.73
CA LYS A 255 39.85 -31.45 -8.19
C LYS A 255 38.81 -30.79 -7.31
N LEU A 256 39.22 -29.96 -6.33
CA LEU A 256 38.26 -29.27 -5.47
C LEU A 256 37.27 -28.44 -6.29
N LYS A 257 37.74 -27.72 -7.30
CA LYS A 257 36.88 -26.93 -8.19
C LYS A 257 35.83 -27.80 -8.89
N GLU A 258 36.24 -28.92 -9.48
CA GLU A 258 35.34 -29.86 -10.17
C GLU A 258 34.31 -30.47 -9.18
N TYR A 259 34.73 -30.80 -7.95
CA TYR A 259 33.82 -31.26 -6.90
C TYR A 259 32.80 -30.19 -6.50
N LEU A 260 33.21 -28.94 -6.33
CA LEU A 260 32.31 -27.82 -6.02
C LEU A 260 31.29 -27.59 -7.15
N GLU A 261 31.73 -27.66 -8.40
CA GLU A 261 30.85 -27.56 -9.57
C GLU A 261 29.86 -28.72 -9.65
N SER A 262 30.32 -29.95 -9.41
CA SER A 262 29.47 -31.15 -9.37
C SER A 262 28.43 -31.08 -8.25
N ALA A 263 28.84 -30.66 -7.05
CA ALA A 263 27.95 -30.48 -5.90
C ALA A 263 26.85 -29.46 -6.20
N ASN A 264 27.21 -28.32 -6.80
CA ASN A 264 26.25 -27.32 -7.25
C ASN A 264 25.29 -27.88 -8.30
N LYS A 265 25.80 -28.61 -9.29
CA LYS A 265 24.96 -29.23 -10.33
C LYS A 265 23.96 -30.22 -9.73
N HIS A 266 24.36 -30.97 -8.69
CA HIS A 266 23.45 -31.89 -8.01
C HIS A 266 22.38 -31.16 -7.20
N LEU A 267 22.73 -30.12 -6.44
CA LEU A 267 21.75 -29.26 -5.77
C LEU A 267 20.76 -28.66 -6.78
N CYS A 268 21.25 -28.27 -7.96
CA CYS A 268 20.40 -27.82 -9.06
C CYS A 268 19.49 -28.92 -9.63
N ARG A 269 19.88 -30.20 -9.58
CA ARG A 269 19.05 -31.34 -10.01
C ARG A 269 18.04 -31.76 -8.96
N LEU A 270 18.33 -31.58 -7.67
CA LEU A 270 17.35 -31.79 -6.60
C LEU A 270 16.10 -30.91 -6.82
N ARG A 271 16.23 -29.76 -7.52
CA ARG A 271 15.11 -28.95 -8.02
C ARG A 271 14.18 -29.71 -8.98
N GLU A 272 14.75 -30.42 -9.95
CA GLU A 272 13.98 -31.05 -11.04
C GLU A 272 13.06 -32.15 -10.50
N ASN A 273 13.53 -32.83 -9.44
CA ASN A 273 12.78 -33.88 -8.75
C ASN A 273 11.86 -33.36 -7.64
N SER A 274 11.95 -32.07 -7.27
CA SER A 274 11.24 -31.47 -6.13
C SER A 274 10.10 -30.53 -6.53
N LYS A 275 9.51 -30.72 -7.72
CA LYS A 275 8.33 -29.95 -8.16
C LYS A 275 7.23 -30.05 -7.10
N GLY A 276 7.03 -28.94 -6.37
CA GLY A 276 5.98 -28.82 -5.37
C GLY A 276 6.32 -29.40 -3.99
N PHE A 277 7.59 -29.43 -3.60
CA PHE A 277 7.94 -29.68 -2.20
C PHE A 277 7.58 -28.52 -1.29
N LEU A 278 7.33 -28.87 -0.03
CA LEU A 278 7.25 -27.93 1.09
C LEU A 278 8.63 -27.39 1.44
N LYS A 279 8.65 -26.25 2.14
CA LYS A 279 9.91 -25.66 2.63
C LYS A 279 10.74 -26.66 3.43
N SER A 280 10.12 -27.35 4.39
CA SER A 280 10.78 -28.35 5.24
C SER A 280 11.45 -29.45 4.43
N GLN A 281 10.76 -29.96 3.40
CA GLN A 281 11.27 -31.01 2.51
C GLN A 281 12.47 -30.53 1.67
N HIS A 282 12.41 -29.31 1.14
CA HIS A 282 13.55 -28.69 0.43
C HIS A 282 14.76 -28.56 1.34
N LEU A 283 14.56 -28.11 2.59
CA LEU A 283 15.63 -28.01 3.57
C LEU A 283 16.19 -29.40 3.93
N GLU A 284 15.34 -30.36 4.26
CA GLU A 284 15.75 -31.72 4.64
C GLU A 284 16.59 -32.37 3.54
N HIS A 285 16.09 -32.42 2.31
CA HIS A 285 16.77 -33.10 1.21
C HIS A 285 18.09 -32.41 0.83
N GLY A 286 18.09 -31.07 0.76
CA GLY A 286 19.30 -30.34 0.41
C GLY A 286 20.36 -30.39 1.51
N LEU A 287 19.98 -30.25 2.78
CA LEU A 287 20.92 -30.35 3.90
C LEU A 287 21.47 -31.77 4.04
N LYS A 288 20.64 -32.81 3.87
CA LYS A 288 21.08 -34.20 3.86
C LYS A 288 22.11 -34.47 2.76
N TYR A 289 21.90 -33.92 1.56
CA TYR A 289 22.88 -34.01 0.47
C TYR A 289 24.18 -33.27 0.82
N ILE A 290 24.08 -32.04 1.32
CA ILE A 290 25.25 -31.23 1.70
C ILE A 290 26.08 -31.95 2.77
N ASP A 291 25.44 -32.55 3.77
CA ASP A 291 26.12 -33.30 4.84
C ASP A 291 26.83 -34.57 4.34
N SER A 292 26.42 -35.12 3.20
CA SER A 292 27.11 -36.25 2.56
C SER A 292 28.36 -35.86 1.76
N LEU A 293 28.55 -34.56 1.49
CA LEU A 293 29.70 -34.08 0.71
C LEU A 293 30.98 -34.21 1.53
N THR A 294 32.04 -34.69 0.89
CA THR A 294 33.38 -34.77 1.50
C THR A 294 34.32 -33.86 0.74
N PHE A 295 35.10 -33.05 1.48
CA PHE A 295 36.03 -32.08 0.91
C PHE A 295 37.40 -32.20 1.60
N HIS A 296 38.40 -31.49 1.08
CA HIS A 296 39.72 -31.43 1.68
C HIS A 296 39.66 -30.97 3.15
N LYS A 297 40.34 -31.68 4.05
CA LYS A 297 40.22 -31.54 5.51
C LYS A 297 40.40 -30.09 5.99
N LYS A 298 41.34 -29.34 5.39
CA LYS A 298 41.63 -27.94 5.76
C LYS A 298 40.43 -27.00 5.57
N VAL A 299 39.61 -27.22 4.53
CA VAL A 299 38.53 -26.31 4.13
C VAL A 299 37.13 -26.91 4.30
N HIS A 300 37.04 -28.21 4.60
CA HIS A 300 35.79 -28.96 4.62
C HIS A 300 34.69 -28.32 5.47
N LYS A 301 34.96 -28.03 6.75
CA LYS A 301 33.96 -27.45 7.66
C LYS A 301 33.38 -26.13 7.12
N ARG A 302 34.25 -25.23 6.65
CA ARG A 302 33.87 -23.91 6.13
C ARG A 302 33.09 -24.03 4.82
N ILE A 303 33.49 -24.95 3.94
CA ILE A 303 32.75 -25.22 2.69
C ILE A 303 31.35 -25.74 3.01
N ILE A 304 31.22 -26.75 3.88
CA ILE A 304 29.93 -27.32 4.27
C ILE A 304 29.01 -26.26 4.87
N GLU A 305 29.51 -25.48 5.83
CA GLU A 305 28.74 -24.40 6.46
C GLU A 305 28.29 -23.34 5.45
N THR A 306 29.17 -22.96 4.52
CA THR A 306 28.83 -22.03 3.43
C THR A 306 27.76 -22.61 2.51
N PHE A 307 27.83 -23.90 2.15
CA PHE A 307 26.80 -24.56 1.35
C PHE A 307 25.46 -24.59 2.08
N LYS A 308 25.45 -24.93 3.38
CA LYS A 308 24.22 -24.95 4.19
C LYS A 308 23.56 -23.57 4.22
N ASN A 309 24.33 -22.52 4.52
CA ASN A 309 23.82 -21.16 4.60
C ASN A 309 23.25 -20.69 3.25
N ASN A 310 24.00 -20.90 2.16
CA ASN A 310 23.54 -20.55 0.82
C ASN A 310 22.25 -21.32 0.43
N TRP A 311 22.15 -22.60 0.81
CA TRP A 311 20.96 -23.40 0.54
C TRP A 311 19.75 -22.90 1.34
N ILE A 312 19.92 -22.64 2.64
CA ILE A 312 18.86 -22.12 3.51
C ILE A 312 18.37 -20.76 3.01
N GLU A 313 19.28 -19.84 2.67
CA GLU A 313 18.93 -18.53 2.13
C GLU A 313 18.15 -18.65 0.83
N LEU A 314 18.59 -19.51 -0.09
CA LEU A 314 17.89 -19.74 -1.35
C LEU A 314 16.48 -20.30 -1.14
N VAL A 315 16.34 -21.32 -0.29
CA VAL A 315 15.04 -21.93 0.02
C VAL A 315 14.11 -20.90 0.69
N ASN A 316 14.63 -20.08 1.61
CA ASN A 316 13.88 -18.99 2.22
C ASN A 316 13.42 -17.97 1.17
N TYR A 317 14.31 -17.53 0.28
CA TYR A 317 13.99 -16.59 -0.79
C TYR A 317 12.89 -17.13 -1.72
N CYS A 318 13.02 -18.36 -2.20
CA CYS A 318 12.01 -18.97 -3.07
C CYS A 318 10.68 -19.20 -2.36
N SER A 319 10.70 -19.59 -1.07
CA SER A 319 9.48 -19.70 -0.26
C SER A 319 8.78 -18.36 -0.11
N MET A 320 9.54 -17.28 0.11
CA MET A 320 8.99 -15.93 0.21
C MET A 320 8.35 -15.47 -1.09
N SER A 321 8.96 -15.78 -2.24
CA SER A 321 8.34 -15.47 -3.52
C SER A 321 6.97 -16.13 -3.69
N ALA A 322 6.81 -17.38 -3.22
CA ALA A 322 5.52 -18.06 -3.24
C ALA A 322 4.52 -17.46 -2.24
N ILE A 323 4.96 -17.16 -1.01
CA ILE A 323 4.15 -16.48 0.02
C ILE A 323 3.66 -15.12 -0.49
N ILE A 324 4.55 -14.30 -1.07
CA ILE A 324 4.23 -12.99 -1.62
C ILE A 324 3.14 -13.12 -2.68
N LYS A 325 3.23 -14.10 -3.60
CA LYS A 325 2.17 -14.32 -4.61
C LYS A 325 0.80 -14.63 -3.98
N ILE A 326 0.78 -15.45 -2.93
CA ILE A 326 -0.46 -15.77 -2.20
C ILE A 326 -1.00 -14.51 -1.52
N LEU A 327 -0.15 -13.78 -0.78
CA LEU A 327 -0.52 -12.54 -0.13
C LEU A 327 -1.06 -11.54 -1.15
N THR A 328 -0.34 -11.25 -2.23
CA THR A 328 -0.80 -10.36 -3.30
C THR A 328 -2.17 -10.79 -3.83
N SER A 329 -2.40 -12.09 -4.04
CA SER A 329 -3.71 -12.60 -4.48
C SER A 329 -4.82 -12.35 -3.45
N VAL A 330 -4.55 -12.58 -2.16
CA VAL A 330 -5.49 -12.34 -1.06
C VAL A 330 -5.80 -10.85 -0.94
N TYR A 331 -4.77 -10.00 -0.91
CA TYR A 331 -4.92 -8.55 -0.80
C TYR A 331 -5.65 -7.95 -2.00
N ASN A 332 -5.39 -8.42 -3.23
CA ASN A 332 -6.10 -7.95 -4.42
C ASN A 332 -7.60 -8.34 -4.43
N LYS A 333 -7.99 -9.37 -3.66
CA LYS A 333 -9.39 -9.80 -3.50
C LYS A 333 -10.03 -9.25 -2.23
N ALA A 334 -9.24 -8.71 -1.31
CA ALA A 334 -9.73 -8.21 -0.05
C ALA A 334 -10.58 -6.97 -0.29
N VAL A 335 -11.88 -7.09 -0.07
CA VAL A 335 -12.75 -5.93 0.07
C VAL A 335 -12.41 -5.30 1.41
N VAL A 336 -11.58 -4.26 1.38
CA VAL A 336 -11.35 -3.44 2.56
C VAL A 336 -12.65 -2.70 2.83
N LYS A 337 -13.46 -3.22 3.77
CA LYS A 337 -14.53 -2.41 4.34
C LYS A 337 -13.87 -1.18 4.95
N PRO A 338 -14.25 0.04 4.56
CA PRO A 338 -13.68 1.22 5.19
C PRO A 338 -13.88 1.11 6.70
N PHE A 339 -12.84 1.49 7.46
CA PHE A 339 -12.76 1.40 8.92
C PHE A 339 -13.92 2.09 9.69
N LEU A 340 -14.87 2.69 8.97
CA LEU A 340 -15.96 3.51 9.50
C LEU A 340 -17.34 2.83 9.42
N GLY A 341 -17.40 1.53 9.10
CA GLY A 341 -18.66 0.85 8.82
C GLY A 341 -19.37 1.42 7.59
N ASP A 342 -20.58 0.93 7.29
CA ASP A 342 -21.38 1.42 6.15
C ASP A 342 -21.85 2.89 6.33
N SER A 343 -21.51 3.52 7.47
CA SER A 343 -21.86 4.88 7.89
C SER A 343 -20.70 5.90 7.84
N GLY A 344 -19.54 5.54 7.28
CA GLY A 344 -18.38 6.43 7.25
C GLY A 344 -18.52 7.68 6.37
N PHE A 345 -17.91 8.79 6.80
CA PHE A 345 -17.83 10.04 6.01
C PHE A 345 -17.00 9.92 4.74
N LEU A 346 -16.11 8.93 4.67
CA LEU A 346 -15.29 8.60 3.52
C LEU A 346 -15.33 7.10 3.26
N GLN A 347 -15.61 6.73 2.02
CA GLN A 347 -15.55 5.36 1.52
C GLN A 347 -14.63 5.31 0.31
N ILE A 348 -13.79 4.27 0.21
CA ILE A 348 -12.83 4.12 -0.90
C ILE A 348 -12.97 2.72 -1.46
N TYR A 349 -13.13 2.62 -2.78
CA TYR A 349 -13.35 1.38 -3.50
C TYR A 349 -12.39 1.27 -4.68
N GLN A 350 -11.76 0.10 -4.85
CA GLN A 350 -11.10 -0.23 -6.10
C GLN A 350 -12.15 -0.75 -7.10
N VAL A 351 -12.09 -0.26 -8.33
CA VAL A 351 -12.87 -0.73 -9.47
C VAL A 351 -12.08 -1.85 -10.16
N PRO A 352 -12.57 -3.10 -10.18
CA PRO A 352 -11.90 -4.17 -10.90
C PRO A 352 -11.76 -3.86 -12.38
N SER A 353 -10.63 -4.20 -12.96
CA SER A 353 -10.42 -4.15 -14.41
C SER A 353 -11.34 -5.15 -15.11
N GLY A 354 -12.07 -4.71 -16.14
CA GLY A 354 -12.90 -5.59 -16.99
C GLY A 354 -14.40 -5.63 -16.64
N ILE A 355 -14.92 -4.77 -15.75
CA ILE A 355 -16.37 -4.61 -15.57
C ILE A 355 -16.90 -3.69 -16.67
N GLU A 356 -17.67 -4.25 -17.61
CA GLU A 356 -18.55 -3.50 -18.51
C GLU A 356 -19.91 -3.31 -17.82
N VAL A 357 -20.51 -2.12 -17.93
CA VAL A 357 -21.83 -1.85 -17.36
C VAL A 357 -22.73 -1.21 -18.41
N GLU A 358 -23.98 -1.66 -18.45
CA GLU A 358 -25.04 -1.15 -19.32
C GLU A 358 -25.43 0.31 -18.99
N GLU A 359 -25.88 1.04 -20.00
CA GLU A 359 -26.14 2.48 -19.93
C GLU A 359 -27.31 2.85 -19.00
N GLY A 360 -27.19 4.02 -18.36
CA GLY A 360 -28.31 4.74 -17.75
C GLY A 360 -28.29 6.21 -18.16
N ASP A 361 -29.43 6.89 -18.03
CA ASP A 361 -29.63 8.27 -18.49
C ASP A 361 -28.95 9.32 -17.59
N TYR A 362 -28.24 10.28 -18.19
CA TYR A 362 -27.64 11.44 -17.51
C TYR A 362 -27.90 12.71 -18.33
N VAL A 363 -28.17 13.82 -17.62
CA VAL A 363 -28.39 15.15 -18.22
C VAL A 363 -27.12 15.98 -18.04
N GLU A 364 -26.54 16.47 -19.13
CA GLU A 364 -25.42 17.42 -19.12
C GLU A 364 -25.91 18.81 -18.70
N LEU A 365 -25.04 19.58 -18.04
CA LEU A 365 -25.35 20.95 -17.64
C LEU A 365 -25.10 21.90 -18.81
N ASP A 366 -26.15 22.52 -19.31
CA ASP A 366 -26.02 23.79 -20.02
C ASP A 366 -25.49 24.85 -19.05
N ASN A 367 -24.37 25.46 -19.43
CA ASN A 367 -23.81 26.62 -18.76
C ASN A 367 -24.67 27.85 -19.11
N THR A 368 -25.69 28.13 -18.30
CA THR A 368 -26.41 29.41 -18.29
C THR A 368 -26.46 30.01 -16.89
#